data_AF-A0A3D4K9L7-F1
#
_entry.id   AF-A0A3D4K9L7-F1
#
_cell.length_a   1.000
_cell.length_b   1.000
_cell.length_c   1.000
_cell.angle_alpha   90.00
_cell.angle_beta   90.00
_cell.angle_gamma   90.00
#
_symmetry.space_group_name_H-M   'P 1'
#
loop_
_entity.id
_entity.type
_entity.pdbx_description
1 polymer ?
#
loop_
_entity_poly.entity_id
_entity_poly.type
_entity_poly.pdbx_seq_one_letter_code
_entity_poly.pdbx_strand_id
1 'polypeptide(L)'
;MLKLSKRKTIKDKRARTEISQTRYINYKGHWDDNIIYTKNNELLLVIKIEGFSFETADDEDLDIKKTILNTLFKSVSGGNYALYFHIVRKRDFSEVGGEFSNYFAYELNERWKQKHKSKVSFKNDIYITVVHKEDTEGAVGKTVSLVNKLNQSDKETKENSQREAAKSLREIAGRLLGSLKSYKPKLLGIRKNEKGVFSEVLEFLGTIVNGGIHSNMLVPTINADKYISKQRVYFGKRTLELRDEKGKSRFGGAVTIKEYPSYTFAGMLDRLLQLSFEMIITHAFYFSNRSAAITSMQLQQNRMRSAKDKAISQTEQLTIAMDMAQSGEIAFGRHHMSVFVYKDNPEDLDMALSEVYSELVNVNITPARESFTLQGSFWAQLPTNYSFIARPSVINTLNLVGLCTLHNYPYGKIENNHWGPAVTTLDTTSGTPFYFNFHVRDVGHTMIIGPTGAGKTVLLGFLCAQSLKFNPDLFFFDKDRGAEIMIRAIGGTHTMLDPSGKMGFNPLKLDDTSENREFLLEWLSALCS
;
A
#
# COMPACT_ATOMS: atom_id res chain seq x y z
N MET A 1 5.47 -55.80 -0.37
CA MET A 1 5.30 -54.50 0.31
C MET A 1 6.68 -53.93 0.62
N LEU A 2 7.27 -53.14 -0.28
CA LEU A 2 8.62 -52.59 -0.12
C LEU A 2 8.60 -51.47 0.93
N LYS A 3 9.15 -51.74 2.12
CA LYS A 3 9.45 -50.70 3.12
C LYS A 3 10.60 -49.85 2.58
N LEU A 4 10.27 -48.74 1.93
CA LEU A 4 11.22 -47.67 1.61
C LEU A 4 11.81 -47.13 2.93
N SER A 5 13.01 -47.58 3.29
CA SER A 5 13.72 -47.00 4.43
C SER A 5 14.08 -45.56 4.10
N LYS A 6 13.60 -44.59 4.91
CA LYS A 6 14.02 -43.18 4.78
C LYS A 6 15.55 -43.11 4.90
N ARG A 7 16.23 -42.68 3.82
CA ARG A 7 17.66 -42.36 3.82
C ARG A 7 17.91 -41.30 4.91
N LYS A 8 18.52 -41.70 6.03
CA LYS A 8 18.97 -40.76 7.06
C LYS A 8 20.20 -40.02 6.53
N THR A 9 20.05 -38.75 6.20
CA THR A 9 21.18 -37.89 5.84
C THR A 9 22.01 -37.54 7.08
N ILE A 10 23.28 -37.20 6.90
CA ILE A 10 24.20 -36.78 7.99
C ILE A 10 23.61 -35.59 8.78
N LYS A 11 22.80 -34.75 8.12
CA LYS A 11 22.16 -33.58 8.72
C LYS A 11 20.79 -33.87 9.36
N ASP A 12 20.27 -35.10 9.28
CA ASP A 12 18.93 -35.45 9.79
C ASP A 12 18.81 -35.25 11.32
N LYS A 13 19.90 -35.48 12.06
CA LYS A 13 19.95 -35.16 13.51
C LYS A 13 19.83 -33.66 13.79
N ARG A 14 20.49 -32.80 13.00
CA ARG A 14 20.43 -31.34 13.16
C ARG A 14 19.08 -30.78 12.69
N ALA A 15 18.53 -31.30 11.60
CA ALA A 15 17.22 -30.90 11.10
C ALA A 15 16.09 -31.15 12.13
N ARG A 16 16.18 -32.23 12.91
CA ARG A 16 15.20 -32.53 13.98
C ARG A 16 15.27 -31.57 15.17
N THR A 17 16.41 -30.92 15.39
CA THR A 17 16.57 -29.93 16.47
C THR A 17 16.20 -28.51 16.03
N GLU A 18 15.94 -28.29 14.74
CA GLU A 18 15.55 -26.99 14.22
C GLU A 18 14.10 -26.65 14.58
N ILE A 19 13.89 -25.44 15.10
CA ILE A 19 12.55 -24.92 15.32
C ILE A 19 11.96 -24.54 13.96
N SER A 20 10.90 -25.24 13.56
CA SER A 20 10.20 -24.92 12.32
C SER A 20 9.60 -23.52 12.37
N GLN A 21 9.71 -22.78 11.25
CA GLN A 21 9.06 -21.48 11.06
C GLN A 21 7.53 -21.55 11.23
N THR A 22 6.94 -22.73 10.98
CA THR A 22 5.52 -23.05 11.23
C THR A 22 5.08 -22.72 12.66
N ARG A 23 5.98 -22.72 13.64
CA ARG A 23 5.69 -22.32 15.03
C ARG A 23 5.33 -20.83 15.16
N TYR A 24 5.86 -19.99 14.27
CA TYR A 24 5.70 -18.54 14.31
C TYR A 24 4.63 -18.03 13.35
N ILE A 25 4.10 -18.89 12.46
CA ILE A 25 3.05 -18.52 11.49
C ILE A 25 1.71 -19.04 12.02
N ASN A 26 0.77 -18.14 12.28
CA ASN A 26 -0.50 -18.46 12.94
C ASN A 26 -1.64 -18.86 11.99
N TYR A 27 -1.40 -19.03 10.69
CA TYR A 27 -2.48 -19.22 9.71
C TYR A 27 -2.77 -20.71 9.43
N LYS A 28 -4.04 -21.11 9.50
CA LYS A 28 -4.47 -22.46 9.11
C LYS A 28 -4.84 -22.50 7.63
N GLY A 29 -5.65 -21.58 7.15
CA GLY A 29 -6.12 -21.56 5.76
C GLY A 29 -7.33 -20.66 5.58
N HIS A 30 -7.96 -20.79 4.41
CA HIS A 30 -9.18 -20.06 4.08
C HIS A 30 -10.37 -20.57 4.90
N TRP A 31 -11.09 -19.65 5.53
CA TRP A 31 -12.45 -19.87 6.03
C TRP A 31 -13.45 -19.77 4.88
N ASP A 32 -13.26 -18.76 4.03
CA ASP A 32 -13.95 -18.55 2.76
C ASP A 32 -13.00 -17.88 1.75
N ASP A 33 -13.54 -17.35 0.65
CA ASP A 33 -12.76 -16.71 -0.41
C ASP A 33 -11.93 -15.49 0.05
N ASN A 34 -12.31 -14.79 1.12
CA ASN A 34 -11.68 -13.54 1.55
C ASN A 34 -11.07 -13.59 2.97
N ILE A 35 -11.50 -14.55 3.79
CA ILE A 35 -11.17 -14.63 5.22
C ILE A 35 -10.21 -15.79 5.47
N ILE A 36 -9.15 -15.52 6.23
CA ILE A 36 -8.22 -16.53 6.74
C ILE A 36 -8.53 -16.83 8.20
N TYR A 37 -8.53 -18.11 8.54
CA TYR A 37 -8.69 -18.62 9.89
C TYR A 37 -7.33 -18.98 10.51
N THR A 38 -7.14 -18.60 11.78
CA THR A 38 -5.86 -18.78 12.50
C THR A 38 -5.87 -19.97 13.46
N LYS A 39 -4.71 -20.30 14.04
CA LYS A 39 -4.61 -21.35 15.06
C LYS A 39 -5.24 -20.94 16.39
N ASN A 40 -5.33 -19.64 16.65
CA ASN A 40 -5.91 -19.04 17.85
C ASN A 40 -7.41 -18.70 17.69
N ASN A 41 -8.10 -19.36 16.74
CA ASN A 41 -9.51 -19.11 16.41
C ASN A 41 -9.87 -17.69 15.98
N GLU A 42 -8.89 -16.91 15.52
CA GLU A 42 -9.13 -15.58 15.00
C GLU A 42 -9.44 -15.63 13.51
N LEU A 43 -10.13 -14.61 13.02
CA LEU A 43 -10.42 -14.41 11.61
C LEU A 43 -9.79 -13.11 11.14
N LEU A 44 -9.21 -13.12 9.95
CA LEU A 44 -8.66 -11.92 9.34
C LEU A 44 -9.05 -11.80 7.89
N LEU A 45 -9.15 -10.58 7.41
CA LEU A 45 -9.24 -10.23 5.99
C LEU A 45 -8.27 -9.11 5.67
N VAL A 46 -7.94 -8.98 4.39
CA VAL A 46 -6.95 -8.01 3.91
C VAL A 46 -7.55 -7.17 2.79
N ILE A 47 -7.40 -5.86 2.90
CA ILE A 47 -7.79 -4.88 1.90
C ILE A 47 -6.50 -4.27 1.35
N LYS A 48 -6.29 -4.37 0.04
CA LYS A 48 -5.23 -3.62 -0.65
C LYS A 48 -5.77 -2.27 -1.06
N ILE A 49 -4.98 -1.20 -0.94
CA ILE A 49 -5.37 0.14 -1.39
C ILE A 49 -4.27 0.72 -2.29
N GLU A 50 -4.66 1.53 -3.28
CA GLU A 50 -3.68 2.28 -4.09
C GLU A 50 -3.08 3.44 -3.29
N GLY A 51 -3.82 3.99 -2.33
CA GLY A 51 -3.40 5.12 -1.51
C GLY A 51 -3.84 6.47 -2.10
N PHE A 52 -3.55 7.55 -1.37
CA PHE A 52 -3.91 8.91 -1.76
C PHE A 52 -2.68 9.69 -2.25
N SER A 53 -2.81 10.33 -3.41
CA SER A 53 -1.77 11.21 -3.97
C SER A 53 -1.77 12.54 -3.24
N PHE A 54 -0.91 12.67 -2.24
CA PHE A 54 -0.88 13.80 -1.33
C PHE A 54 -0.13 15.02 -1.90
N GLU A 55 0.79 14.84 -2.86
CA GLU A 55 1.64 15.94 -3.38
C GLU A 55 0.87 17.04 -4.09
N THR A 56 -0.36 16.76 -4.53
CA THR A 56 -1.22 17.70 -5.26
C THR A 56 -2.48 18.06 -4.48
N ALA A 57 -2.54 17.71 -3.20
CA ALA A 57 -3.67 18.01 -2.33
C ALA A 57 -3.38 19.24 -1.48
N ASP A 58 -4.39 20.06 -1.24
CA ASP A 58 -4.28 21.20 -0.34
C ASP A 58 -4.22 20.73 1.13
N ASP A 59 -3.63 21.54 2.01
CA ASP A 59 -3.49 21.19 3.43
C ASP A 59 -4.86 20.92 4.11
N GLU A 60 -5.89 21.67 3.71
CA GLU A 60 -7.27 21.49 4.18
C GLU A 60 -7.83 20.12 3.78
N ASP A 61 -7.56 19.66 2.55
CA ASP A 61 -7.95 18.33 2.11
C ASP A 61 -7.25 17.25 2.93
N LEU A 62 -5.96 17.41 3.25
CA LEU A 62 -5.22 16.47 4.07
C LEU A 62 -5.80 16.34 5.49
N ASP A 63 -6.21 17.46 6.09
CA ASP A 63 -6.84 17.45 7.42
C ASP A 63 -8.26 16.86 7.40
N ILE A 64 -9.04 17.12 6.34
CA ILE A 64 -10.34 16.46 6.13
C ILE A 64 -10.14 14.94 6.01
N LYS A 65 -9.16 14.49 5.21
CA LYS A 65 -8.82 13.07 5.08
C LYS A 65 -8.39 12.46 6.41
N LYS A 66 -7.57 13.15 7.20
CA LYS A 66 -7.17 12.73 8.54
C LYS A 66 -8.38 12.53 9.45
N THR A 67 -9.35 13.46 9.42
CA THR A 67 -10.59 13.38 10.19
C THR A 67 -11.47 12.20 9.77
N ILE A 68 -11.58 11.95 8.46
CA ILE A 68 -12.30 10.80 7.91
C ILE A 68 -11.65 9.49 8.37
N LEU A 69 -10.32 9.36 8.27
CA LEU A 69 -9.59 8.17 8.71
C LEU A 69 -9.73 7.94 10.22
N ASN A 70 -9.69 8.99 11.04
CA ASN A 70 -9.89 8.87 12.49
C ASN A 70 -11.29 8.33 12.80
N THR A 71 -12.32 8.89 12.16
CA THR A 71 -13.71 8.43 12.30
C THR A 71 -13.85 6.96 11.89
N LEU A 72 -13.18 6.58 10.81
CA LEU A 72 -13.17 5.21 10.29
C LEU A 72 -12.52 4.23 11.27
N PHE A 73 -11.29 4.50 11.72
CA PHE A 73 -10.57 3.62 12.65
C PHE A 73 -11.29 3.55 14.00
N LYS A 74 -11.84 4.67 14.47
CA LYS A 74 -12.72 4.68 15.65
C LYS A 74 -13.94 3.78 15.48
N SER A 75 -14.57 3.75 14.31
CA SER A 75 -15.74 2.90 14.06
C SER A 75 -15.46 1.38 14.16
N VAL A 76 -14.18 0.99 14.12
CA VAL A 76 -13.70 -0.38 14.33
C VAL A 76 -13.48 -0.70 15.82
N SER A 77 -13.35 0.32 16.67
CA SER A 77 -13.03 0.16 18.11
C SER A 77 -14.12 -0.50 18.96
N GLY A 78 -15.35 -0.58 18.45
CA GLY A 78 -16.52 -1.09 19.17
C GLY A 78 -16.56 -2.62 19.37
N GLY A 79 -15.51 -3.35 18.99
CA GLY A 79 -15.43 -4.80 19.16
C GLY A 79 -13.99 -5.30 19.35
N ASN A 80 -13.84 -6.62 19.36
CA ASN A 80 -12.55 -7.30 19.55
C ASN A 80 -11.70 -7.29 18.28
N TYR A 81 -11.39 -6.10 17.79
CA TYR A 81 -10.69 -5.93 16.53
C TYR A 81 -9.22 -5.53 16.72
N ALA A 82 -8.42 -5.87 15.73
CA ALA A 82 -7.09 -5.33 15.53
C ALA A 82 -6.97 -4.82 14.10
N LEU A 83 -6.19 -3.76 13.92
CA LEU A 83 -5.82 -3.23 12.63
C LEU A 83 -4.32 -3.39 12.43
N TYR A 84 -3.92 -3.92 11.28
CA TYR A 84 -2.56 -3.82 10.81
C TYR A 84 -2.53 -3.03 9.52
N PHE A 85 -1.50 -2.22 9.37
CA PHE A 85 -1.21 -1.50 8.15
C PHE A 85 0.17 -1.90 7.68
N HIS A 86 0.27 -2.30 6.41
CA HIS A 86 1.52 -2.71 5.80
C HIS A 86 1.77 -1.88 4.56
N ILE A 87 2.95 -1.28 4.47
CA ILE A 87 3.44 -0.68 3.24
C ILE A 87 4.61 -1.54 2.76
N VAL A 88 4.39 -2.24 1.64
CA VAL A 88 5.41 -3.08 1.01
C VAL A 88 6.01 -2.30 -0.14
N ARG A 89 7.22 -1.77 0.08
CA ARG A 89 8.03 -1.12 -0.95
C ARG A 89 8.91 -2.16 -1.62
N LYS A 90 8.68 -2.36 -2.92
CA LYS A 90 9.42 -3.33 -3.73
C LYS A 90 10.01 -2.66 -4.96
N ARG A 91 11.11 -3.22 -5.45
CA ARG A 91 11.68 -2.80 -6.72
C ARG A 91 10.66 -3.07 -7.83
N ASP A 92 10.47 -2.10 -8.70
CA ASP A 92 9.61 -2.23 -9.86
C ASP A 92 10.30 -1.67 -11.09
N PHE A 93 10.39 -2.51 -12.11
CA PHE A 93 10.88 -2.11 -13.41
C PHE A 93 9.99 -2.80 -14.43
N SER A 94 9.08 -2.03 -15.03
CA SER A 94 8.29 -2.49 -16.17
C SER A 94 8.59 -1.57 -17.34
N GLU A 95 9.05 -2.16 -18.45
CA GLU A 95 9.30 -1.41 -19.67
C GLU A 95 7.97 -1.18 -20.39
N VAL A 96 7.68 0.08 -20.73
CA VAL A 96 6.56 0.40 -21.63
C VAL A 96 7.06 0.28 -23.06
N GLY A 97 6.65 -0.81 -23.72
CA GLY A 97 6.93 -1.07 -25.12
C GLY A 97 5.96 -0.38 -26.09
N GLY A 98 6.11 -0.72 -27.37
CA GLY A 98 5.28 -0.24 -28.46
C GLY A 98 5.92 -0.54 -29.81
N GLU A 99 5.09 -0.84 -30.81
CA GLU A 99 5.50 -0.85 -32.21
C GLU A 99 5.22 0.53 -32.79
N PHE A 100 6.19 1.11 -33.50
CA PHE A 100 6.07 2.44 -34.08
C PHE A 100 6.36 2.35 -35.58
N SER A 101 5.43 2.84 -36.40
CA SER A 101 5.62 2.94 -37.85
C SER A 101 6.52 4.11 -38.26
N ASN A 102 6.53 5.19 -37.46
CA ASN A 102 7.36 6.37 -37.68
C ASN A 102 8.76 6.21 -37.02
N TYR A 103 9.82 6.46 -37.79
CA TYR A 103 11.21 6.33 -37.34
C TYR A 103 11.58 7.26 -36.18
N PHE A 104 11.14 8.53 -36.21
CA PHE A 104 11.45 9.48 -35.15
C PHE A 104 10.82 9.05 -33.82
N ALA A 105 9.54 8.64 -33.85
CA ALA A 105 8.85 8.16 -32.66
C ALA A 105 9.46 6.87 -32.10
N TYR A 106 9.87 5.94 -32.98
CA TYR A 106 10.63 4.75 -32.60
C TYR A 106 11.94 5.11 -31.86
N GLU A 107 12.77 5.95 -32.47
CA GLU A 107 14.07 6.36 -31.90
C GLU A 107 13.90 7.13 -30.59
N LEU A 108 12.90 8.01 -30.50
CA LEU A 108 12.54 8.73 -29.28
C LEU A 108 12.19 7.75 -28.15
N ASN A 109 11.36 6.75 -28.44
CA ASN A 109 10.96 5.73 -27.49
C ASN A 109 12.15 4.88 -27.01
N GLU A 110 13.04 4.46 -27.91
CA GLU A 110 14.23 3.69 -27.54
C GLU A 110 15.18 4.48 -26.65
N ARG A 111 15.44 5.76 -26.95
CA ARG A 111 16.23 6.63 -26.07
C ARG A 111 15.55 6.85 -24.72
N TRP A 112 14.23 7.00 -24.71
CA TRP A 112 13.45 7.15 -23.48
C TRP A 112 13.53 5.90 -22.60
N LYS A 113 13.42 4.70 -23.19
CA LYS A 113 13.64 3.43 -22.49
C LYS A 113 15.04 3.34 -21.90
N GLN A 114 16.07 3.64 -22.70
CA GLN A 114 17.46 3.58 -22.24
C GLN A 114 17.72 4.51 -21.05
N LYS A 115 17.14 5.72 -21.07
CA LYS A 115 17.21 6.67 -19.95
C LYS A 115 16.64 6.09 -18.64
N HIS A 116 15.57 5.29 -18.72
CA HIS A 116 14.92 4.70 -17.54
C HIS A 116 15.51 3.33 -17.16
N LYS A 117 16.20 2.65 -18.07
CA LYS A 117 16.75 1.29 -17.86
C LYS A 117 17.74 1.20 -16.70
N SER A 118 18.51 2.26 -16.44
CA SER A 118 19.47 2.29 -15.33
C SER A 118 18.88 2.78 -14.01
N LYS A 119 17.62 3.24 -14.00
CA LYS A 119 17.02 3.85 -12.83
C LYS A 119 16.31 2.78 -12.00
N VAL A 120 16.74 2.60 -10.76
CA VAL A 120 16.08 1.69 -9.83
C VAL A 120 14.82 2.36 -9.31
N SER A 121 13.68 1.94 -9.85
CA SER A 121 12.38 2.42 -9.44
C SER A 121 11.73 1.50 -8.41
N PHE A 122 10.87 2.09 -7.59
CA PHE A 122 10.18 1.40 -6.51
C PHE A 122 8.70 1.72 -6.55
N LYS A 123 7.88 0.76 -6.10
CA LYS A 123 6.45 0.98 -5.87
C LYS A 123 6.07 0.55 -4.47
N ASN A 124 5.05 1.21 -3.93
CA ASN A 124 4.51 0.89 -2.62
C ASN A 124 3.13 0.26 -2.79
N ASP A 125 2.98 -0.96 -2.30
CA ASP A 125 1.67 -1.58 -2.12
C ASP A 125 1.23 -1.39 -0.66
N ILE A 126 0.03 -0.83 -0.43
CA ILE A 126 -0.49 -0.58 0.92
C ILE A 126 -1.60 -1.59 1.22
N TYR A 127 -1.58 -2.17 2.42
CA TYR A 127 -2.54 -3.14 2.89
C TYR A 127 -3.08 -2.76 4.26
N ILE A 128 -4.38 -2.97 4.46
CA ILE A 128 -5.05 -2.91 5.75
C ILE A 128 -5.54 -4.33 6.08
N THR A 129 -5.05 -4.90 7.16
CA THR A 129 -5.59 -6.16 7.69
C THR A 129 -6.50 -5.86 8.87
N VAL A 130 -7.73 -6.35 8.80
CA VAL A 130 -8.66 -6.32 9.93
C VAL A 130 -8.68 -7.72 10.53
N VAL A 131 -8.45 -7.82 11.84
CA VAL A 131 -8.53 -9.09 12.56
C VAL A 131 -9.66 -9.02 13.57
N HIS A 132 -10.51 -10.03 13.60
CA HIS A 132 -11.43 -10.30 14.69
C HIS A 132 -10.74 -11.27 15.68
N LYS A 133 -10.43 -10.76 16.88
CA LYS A 133 -9.81 -11.50 17.98
C LYS A 133 -10.84 -12.38 18.69
N GLU A 134 -10.38 -13.49 19.26
CA GLU A 134 -11.18 -14.26 20.23
C GLU A 134 -11.24 -13.50 21.57
N ASP A 135 -12.40 -13.53 22.23
CA ASP A 135 -12.74 -12.70 23.38
C ASP A 135 -12.08 -13.21 24.68
N THR A 136 -10.75 -13.11 24.79
CA THR A 136 -10.00 -13.71 25.91
C THR A 136 -9.57 -12.74 27.00
N GLU A 137 -9.70 -11.42 26.79
CA GLU A 137 -9.14 -10.40 27.70
C GLU A 137 -10.17 -9.77 28.66
N GLY A 138 -11.48 -9.94 28.42
CA GLY A 138 -12.54 -9.45 29.31
C GLY A 138 -12.88 -10.39 30.48
N ALA A 139 -13.40 -9.84 31.59
CA ALA A 139 -13.94 -10.64 32.70
C ALA A 139 -15.04 -11.61 32.23
N VAL A 140 -15.83 -11.19 31.23
CA VAL A 140 -16.83 -12.02 30.53
C VAL A 140 -16.15 -13.09 29.67
N GLY A 141 -15.02 -12.79 29.02
CA GLY A 141 -14.25 -13.77 28.25
C GLY A 141 -13.67 -14.91 29.12
N LYS A 142 -13.24 -14.58 30.35
CA LYS A 142 -12.76 -15.59 31.32
C LYS A 142 -13.88 -16.46 31.87
N THR A 143 -15.05 -15.89 32.16
CA THR A 143 -16.22 -16.68 32.60
C THR A 143 -16.79 -17.52 31.46
N VAL A 144 -16.89 -16.98 30.24
CA VAL A 144 -17.30 -17.74 29.04
C VAL A 144 -16.29 -18.84 28.71
N SER A 145 -14.97 -18.60 28.82
CA SER A 145 -13.94 -19.62 28.63
C SER A 145 -14.00 -20.73 29.67
N LEU A 146 -14.32 -20.41 30.93
CA LEU A 146 -14.54 -21.38 32.01
C LEU A 146 -15.82 -22.20 31.78
N VAL A 147 -16.93 -21.56 31.40
CA VAL A 147 -18.21 -22.22 31.09
C VAL A 147 -18.09 -23.10 29.84
N ASN A 148 -17.40 -22.64 28.80
CA ASN A 148 -17.12 -23.41 27.58
C ASN A 148 -16.09 -24.55 27.80
N LYS A 149 -15.30 -24.51 28.87
CA LYS A 149 -14.44 -25.64 29.29
C LYS A 149 -15.19 -26.66 30.14
N LEU A 150 -16.22 -26.23 30.86
CA LEU A 150 -17.05 -27.09 31.73
C LEU A 150 -18.15 -27.81 30.95
N ASN A 151 -18.66 -27.22 29.86
CA ASN A 151 -19.60 -27.88 28.96
C ASN A 151 -18.86 -28.56 27.81
N GLN A 152 -18.86 -29.89 27.79
CA GLN A 152 -18.41 -30.74 26.68
C GLN A 152 -19.40 -30.78 25.50
N SER A 153 -20.20 -29.72 25.33
CA SER A 153 -21.16 -29.45 24.26
C SER A 153 -20.97 -27.96 23.90
N ASP A 154 -20.76 -27.47 22.68
CA ASP A 154 -21.26 -27.89 21.39
C ASP A 154 -20.32 -27.40 20.28
N LYS A 155 -20.03 -28.27 19.32
CA LYS A 155 -19.35 -27.89 18.07
C LYS A 155 -20.17 -26.81 17.32
N GLU A 156 -21.50 -26.88 17.41
CA GLU A 156 -22.43 -25.93 16.82
C GLU A 156 -22.29 -24.51 17.39
N THR A 157 -22.12 -24.36 18.71
CA THR A 157 -21.94 -23.05 19.35
C THR A 157 -20.65 -22.36 18.89
N LYS A 158 -19.56 -23.12 18.73
CA LYS A 158 -18.30 -22.59 18.18
C LYS A 158 -18.42 -22.21 16.70
N GLU A 159 -19.08 -23.04 15.90
CA GLU A 159 -19.31 -22.74 14.48
C GLU A 159 -20.21 -21.51 14.30
N ASN A 160 -21.25 -21.35 15.12
CA ASN A 160 -22.11 -20.16 15.11
C ASN A 160 -21.35 -18.89 15.50
N SER A 161 -20.56 -18.94 16.58
CA SER A 161 -19.67 -17.84 16.98
C SER A 161 -18.72 -17.42 15.85
N GLN A 162 -18.12 -18.38 15.14
CA GLN A 162 -17.23 -18.09 14.00
C GLN A 162 -17.98 -17.48 12.81
N ARG A 163 -19.21 -17.92 12.55
CA ARG A 163 -20.06 -17.33 11.49
C ARG A 163 -20.44 -15.88 11.81
N GLU A 164 -20.77 -15.58 13.07
CA GLU A 164 -21.05 -14.22 13.53
C GLU A 164 -19.81 -13.33 13.44
N ALA A 165 -18.66 -13.82 13.89
CA ALA A 165 -17.38 -13.12 13.76
C ALA A 165 -17.05 -12.82 12.28
N ALA A 166 -17.24 -13.80 11.39
CA ALA A 166 -17.06 -13.61 9.95
C ALA A 166 -18.04 -12.58 9.37
N LYS A 167 -19.30 -12.58 9.80
CA LYS A 167 -20.30 -11.58 9.37
C LYS A 167 -19.91 -10.18 9.81
N SER A 168 -19.56 -10.00 11.09
CA SER A 168 -19.17 -8.70 11.63
C SER A 168 -17.88 -8.17 10.99
N LEU A 169 -16.91 -9.06 10.71
CA LEU A 169 -15.70 -8.72 9.98
C LEU A 169 -16.00 -8.22 8.55
N ARG A 170 -16.97 -8.82 7.84
CA ARG A 170 -17.42 -8.35 6.52
C ARG A 170 -18.14 -7.02 6.58
N GLU A 171 -18.95 -6.76 7.62
CA GLU A 171 -19.61 -5.47 7.82
C GLU A 171 -18.58 -4.35 8.03
N ILE A 172 -17.49 -4.61 8.75
CA ILE A 172 -16.37 -3.68 8.87
C ILE A 172 -15.66 -3.48 7.54
N ALA A 173 -15.37 -4.56 6.81
CA ALA A 173 -14.76 -4.43 5.49
C ALA A 173 -15.64 -3.62 4.53
N GLY A 174 -16.95 -3.82 4.52
CA GLY A 174 -17.88 -3.04 3.72
C GLY A 174 -17.82 -1.54 4.04
N ARG A 175 -17.77 -1.19 5.34
CA ARG A 175 -17.58 0.20 5.78
C ARG A 175 -16.22 0.77 5.33
N LEU A 176 -15.14 0.02 5.52
CA LEU A 176 -13.79 0.42 5.07
C LEU A 176 -13.75 0.65 3.55
N LEU A 177 -14.30 -0.28 2.76
CA LEU A 177 -14.36 -0.17 1.30
C LEU A 177 -15.17 1.04 0.84
N GLY A 178 -16.30 1.32 1.49
CA GLY A 178 -17.14 2.48 1.20
C GLY A 178 -16.45 3.81 1.52
N SER A 179 -15.91 3.95 2.73
CA SER A 179 -15.27 5.19 3.19
C SER A 179 -13.92 5.46 2.49
N LEU A 180 -13.19 4.40 2.12
CA LEU A 180 -11.89 4.52 1.44
C LEU A 180 -12.01 4.57 -0.08
N LYS A 181 -13.19 4.76 -0.68
CA LYS A 181 -13.36 4.77 -2.16
C LYS A 181 -12.34 5.64 -2.91
N SER A 182 -12.00 6.81 -2.35
CA SER A 182 -10.97 7.71 -2.91
C SER A 182 -9.54 7.15 -2.90
N TYR A 183 -9.26 6.15 -2.07
CA TYR A 183 -7.99 5.41 -1.98
C TYR A 183 -8.01 4.12 -2.83
N LYS A 184 -9.09 3.89 -3.60
CA LYS A 184 -9.33 2.74 -4.48
C LYS A 184 -9.08 1.39 -3.77
N PRO A 185 -9.91 1.03 -2.78
CA PRO A 185 -9.68 -0.13 -1.96
C PRO A 185 -10.19 -1.38 -2.67
N LYS A 186 -9.44 -2.48 -2.55
CA LYS A 186 -9.74 -3.80 -3.11
C LYS A 186 -9.66 -4.83 -1.99
N LEU A 187 -10.77 -5.51 -1.71
CA LEU A 187 -10.76 -6.68 -0.84
C LEU A 187 -10.00 -7.82 -1.52
N LEU A 188 -8.99 -8.36 -0.87
CA LEU A 188 -8.23 -9.50 -1.38
C LEU A 188 -9.03 -10.79 -1.22
N GLY A 189 -8.88 -11.71 -2.17
CA GLY A 189 -9.52 -13.01 -2.09
C GLY A 189 -8.91 -14.06 -2.99
N ILE A 190 -9.75 -15.01 -3.42
CA ILE A 190 -9.35 -16.08 -4.33
C ILE A 190 -9.50 -15.62 -5.78
N ARG A 191 -8.44 -15.82 -6.58
CA ARG A 191 -8.40 -15.56 -8.02
C ARG A 191 -8.25 -16.87 -8.78
N LYS A 192 -9.13 -17.11 -9.75
CA LYS A 192 -9.07 -18.29 -10.63
C LYS A 192 -8.53 -17.89 -12.00
N ASN A 193 -7.57 -18.64 -12.53
CA ASN A 193 -7.08 -18.52 -13.90
C ASN A 193 -6.75 -19.92 -14.46
N GLU A 194 -6.32 -20.01 -15.72
CA GLU A 194 -5.96 -21.27 -16.38
C GLU A 194 -4.86 -22.08 -15.65
N LYS A 195 -4.01 -21.40 -14.86
CA LYS A 195 -2.91 -22.00 -14.11
C LYS A 195 -3.32 -22.50 -12.72
N GLY A 196 -4.57 -22.25 -12.30
CA GLY A 196 -5.12 -22.74 -11.04
C GLY A 196 -5.83 -21.68 -10.18
N VAL A 197 -6.05 -22.05 -8.92
CA VAL A 197 -6.74 -21.22 -7.92
C VAL A 197 -5.71 -20.59 -7.00
N PHE A 198 -5.57 -19.27 -7.07
CA PHE A 198 -4.59 -18.47 -6.33
C PHE A 198 -5.25 -17.70 -5.18
N SER A 199 -4.51 -17.48 -4.09
CA SER A 199 -4.95 -16.71 -2.94
C SER A 199 -4.16 -15.41 -2.81
N GLU A 200 -4.80 -14.27 -3.08
CA GLU A 200 -4.17 -12.96 -2.93
C GLU A 200 -3.78 -12.67 -1.47
N VAL A 201 -4.54 -13.20 -0.51
CA VAL A 201 -4.24 -13.04 0.93
C VAL A 201 -2.96 -13.80 1.30
N LEU A 202 -2.80 -15.04 0.83
CA LEU A 202 -1.58 -15.81 1.10
C LEU A 202 -0.37 -15.23 0.35
N GLU A 203 -0.56 -14.69 -0.86
CA GLU A 203 0.49 -13.95 -1.57
C GLU A 203 1.02 -12.77 -0.74
N PHE A 204 0.11 -11.98 -0.14
CA PHE A 204 0.48 -10.88 0.74
C PHE A 204 1.20 -11.36 2.01
N LEU A 205 0.61 -12.31 2.75
CA LEU A 205 1.21 -12.84 3.99
C LEU A 205 2.58 -13.49 3.70
N GLY A 206 2.71 -14.17 2.56
CA GLY A 206 3.96 -14.73 2.09
C GLY A 206 4.99 -13.70 1.68
N THR A 207 4.57 -12.54 1.17
CA THR A 207 5.48 -11.43 0.91
C THR A 207 6.16 -10.97 2.20
N ILE A 208 5.43 -10.93 3.33
CA ILE A 208 6.00 -10.59 4.65
C ILE A 208 7.00 -11.67 5.11
N VAL A 209 6.60 -12.94 5.11
CA VAL A 209 7.43 -14.06 5.60
C VAL A 209 8.70 -14.24 4.76
N ASN A 210 8.64 -13.95 3.45
CA ASN A 210 9.76 -14.13 2.52
C ASN A 210 10.49 -12.81 2.22
N GLY A 211 10.51 -11.89 3.18
CA GLY A 211 11.35 -10.69 3.14
C GLY A 211 11.03 -9.69 2.04
N GLY A 212 9.75 -9.49 1.73
CA GLY A 212 9.29 -8.58 0.68
C GLY A 212 9.27 -9.17 -0.73
N ILE A 213 9.66 -10.44 -0.89
CA ILE A 213 9.59 -11.11 -2.20
C ILE A 213 8.16 -11.59 -2.44
N HIS A 214 7.49 -10.96 -3.40
CA HIS A 214 6.18 -11.40 -3.86
C HIS A 214 6.30 -12.70 -4.66
N SER A 215 5.35 -13.61 -4.45
CA SER A 215 5.22 -14.80 -5.27
C SER A 215 3.76 -15.20 -5.34
N ASN A 216 3.29 -15.60 -6.53
CA ASN A 216 1.94 -16.14 -6.68
C ASN A 216 1.80 -17.42 -5.83
N MET A 217 0.69 -17.54 -5.11
CA MET A 217 0.44 -18.66 -4.19
C MET A 217 -0.88 -19.33 -4.52
N LEU A 218 -0.81 -20.62 -4.89
CA LEU A 218 -1.99 -21.46 -5.00
C LEU A 218 -2.67 -21.63 -3.64
N VAL A 219 -3.98 -21.84 -3.64
CA VAL A 219 -4.71 -22.25 -2.43
C VAL A 219 -4.19 -23.63 -2.01
N PRO A 220 -3.57 -23.77 -0.82
CA PRO A 220 -2.93 -25.02 -0.43
C PRO A 220 -3.96 -26.04 0.06
N THR A 221 -3.66 -27.33 -0.15
CA THR A 221 -4.39 -28.45 0.47
C THR A 221 -3.88 -28.77 1.88
N ILE A 222 -2.75 -28.18 2.27
CA ILE A 222 -2.16 -28.26 3.61
C ILE A 222 -2.39 -26.95 4.36
N ASN A 223 -2.13 -26.95 5.67
CA ASN A 223 -2.20 -25.72 6.45
C ASN A 223 -1.24 -24.64 5.90
N ALA A 224 -1.71 -23.40 5.87
CA ALA A 224 -1.01 -22.26 5.31
C ALA A 224 0.33 -21.97 6.01
N ASP A 225 0.42 -22.21 7.33
CA ASP A 225 1.64 -22.12 8.13
C ASP A 225 2.83 -22.97 7.64
N LYS A 226 2.55 -24.06 6.93
CA LYS A 226 3.56 -24.95 6.32
C LYS A 226 3.87 -24.59 4.87
N TYR A 227 3.03 -23.79 4.24
CA TYR A 227 3.06 -23.51 2.81
C TYR A 227 3.65 -22.14 2.46
N ILE A 228 3.36 -21.12 3.28
CA ILE A 228 3.70 -19.72 2.98
C ILE A 228 5.22 -19.47 2.99
N SER A 229 5.98 -20.16 3.85
CA SER A 229 7.43 -19.99 3.98
C SER A 229 8.16 -20.70 2.84
N LYS A 230 8.83 -19.93 1.98
CA LYS A 230 9.69 -20.39 0.87
C LYS A 230 11.17 -20.17 1.14
N GLN A 231 11.51 -19.33 2.11
CA GLN A 231 12.88 -19.02 2.47
C GLN A 231 13.21 -19.47 3.88
N ARG A 232 14.45 -19.89 4.09
CA ARG A 232 14.95 -20.23 5.41
C ARG A 232 15.50 -18.98 6.10
N VAL A 233 14.90 -18.61 7.23
CA VAL A 233 15.31 -17.45 8.03
C VAL A 233 16.33 -17.86 9.09
N TYR A 234 17.44 -17.12 9.17
CA TYR A 234 18.44 -17.21 10.22
C TYR A 234 18.56 -15.87 10.92
N PHE A 235 18.57 -15.87 12.25
CA PHE A 235 18.70 -14.65 13.05
C PHE A 235 20.12 -14.52 13.59
N GLY A 236 20.81 -13.46 13.19
CA GLY A 236 22.06 -13.01 13.79
C GLY A 236 21.80 -11.99 14.90
N LYS A 237 22.88 -11.35 15.39
CA LYS A 237 22.80 -10.39 16.50
C LYS A 237 22.08 -9.10 16.15
N ARG A 238 22.25 -8.59 14.92
CA ARG A 238 21.71 -7.29 14.44
C ARG A 238 21.14 -7.37 13.02
N THR A 239 21.20 -8.54 12.40
CA THR A 239 20.80 -8.81 11.03
C THR A 239 20.16 -10.18 10.96
N LEU A 240 19.20 -10.35 10.06
CA LEU A 240 18.66 -11.65 9.68
C LEU A 240 19.14 -12.00 8.27
N GLU A 241 19.33 -13.29 8.00
CA GLU A 241 19.66 -13.83 6.68
C GLU A 241 18.48 -14.68 6.20
N LEU A 242 17.95 -14.35 5.02
CA LEU A 242 16.96 -15.13 4.30
C LEU A 242 17.67 -15.88 3.18
N ARG A 243 17.68 -17.21 3.25
CA ARG A 243 18.29 -18.05 2.22
C ARG A 243 17.22 -18.77 1.41
N ASP A 244 17.27 -18.61 0.10
CA ASP A 244 16.37 -19.32 -0.81
C ASP A 244 16.83 -20.77 -1.05
N GLU A 245 16.01 -21.53 -1.80
CA GLU A 245 16.32 -22.92 -2.17
C GLU A 245 17.57 -23.07 -3.04
N LYS A 246 17.94 -22.01 -3.77
CA LYS A 246 19.13 -21.96 -4.64
C LYS A 246 20.39 -21.53 -3.90
N GLY A 247 20.29 -21.20 -2.61
CA GLY A 247 21.39 -20.75 -1.78
C GLY A 247 21.69 -19.25 -1.89
N LYS A 248 20.88 -18.45 -2.60
CA LYS A 248 21.00 -16.98 -2.61
C LYS A 248 20.54 -16.45 -1.25
N SER A 249 21.40 -15.64 -0.65
CA SER A 249 21.12 -14.98 0.62
C SER A 249 20.68 -13.54 0.40
N ARG A 250 19.75 -13.10 1.25
CA ARG A 250 19.32 -11.70 1.38
C ARG A 250 19.35 -11.34 2.85
N PHE A 251 19.84 -10.15 3.16
CA PHE A 251 20.00 -9.70 4.53
C PHE A 251 18.89 -8.71 4.88
N GLY A 252 18.35 -8.85 6.08
CA GLY A 252 17.33 -7.96 6.61
C GLY A 252 17.69 -7.39 7.97
N GLY A 253 17.12 -6.25 8.30
CA GLY A 253 17.23 -5.63 9.62
C GLY A 253 16.04 -4.74 9.88
N ALA A 254 15.85 -4.33 11.14
CA ALA A 254 14.68 -3.58 11.54
C ALA A 254 15.03 -2.34 12.35
N VAL A 255 14.26 -1.28 12.11
CA VAL A 255 14.17 -0.10 12.96
C VAL A 255 12.76 -0.03 13.52
N THR A 256 12.63 0.20 14.83
CA THR A 256 11.34 0.32 15.52
C THR A 256 11.26 1.64 16.27
N ILE A 257 10.07 2.03 16.72
CA ILE A 257 9.91 3.19 17.60
C ILE A 257 10.29 2.81 19.03
N LYS A 258 11.24 3.54 19.62
CA LYS A 258 11.56 3.47 21.05
C LYS A 258 10.69 4.45 21.83
N GLU A 259 10.67 5.71 21.39
CA GLU A 259 9.84 6.78 21.96
C GLU A 259 9.12 7.52 20.84
N TYR A 260 7.83 7.82 21.08
CA TYR A 260 6.96 8.50 20.13
C TYR A 260 7.18 10.03 20.22
N PRO A 261 6.91 10.77 19.13
CA PRO A 261 7.03 12.23 19.13
C PRO A 261 5.94 12.85 20.01
N SER A 262 6.17 14.09 20.43
CA SER A 262 5.19 14.85 21.23
C SER A 262 3.92 15.21 20.47
N TYR A 263 3.95 15.21 19.14
CA TYR A 263 2.81 15.48 18.26
C TYR A 263 2.91 14.65 16.98
N THR A 264 1.77 14.41 16.33
CA THR A 264 1.69 13.69 15.04
C THR A 264 0.93 14.52 14.01
N PHE A 265 1.38 14.49 12.77
CA PHE A 265 0.79 15.23 11.65
C PHE A 265 0.68 14.33 10.41
N ALA A 266 -0.20 14.70 9.48
CA ALA A 266 -0.40 13.92 8.27
C ALA A 266 0.88 13.92 7.41
N GLY A 267 1.28 12.75 6.91
CA GLY A 267 2.44 12.60 6.03
C GLY A 267 3.80 12.63 6.72
N MET A 268 3.86 12.59 8.06
CA MET A 268 5.13 12.61 8.80
C MET A 268 6.07 11.43 8.44
N LEU A 269 5.56 10.35 7.85
CA LEU A 269 6.36 9.20 7.43
C LEU A 269 6.54 9.10 5.90
N ASP A 270 6.05 10.06 5.11
CA ASP A 270 6.03 9.96 3.64
C ASP A 270 7.44 9.96 3.02
N ARG A 271 8.43 10.51 3.73
CA ARG A 271 9.85 10.44 3.32
C ARG A 271 10.37 9.01 3.26
N LEU A 272 9.89 8.10 4.12
CA LEU A 272 10.24 6.68 4.04
C LEU A 272 9.82 6.07 2.70
N LEU A 273 8.75 6.59 2.08
CA LEU A 273 8.24 6.13 0.79
C LEU A 273 9.07 6.64 -0.40
N GLN A 274 10.05 7.51 -0.17
CA GLN A 274 10.97 8.04 -1.21
C GLN A 274 12.33 7.33 -1.22
N LEU A 275 12.68 6.61 -0.16
CA LEU A 275 13.97 5.95 -0.01
C LEU A 275 14.22 4.90 -1.11
N SER A 276 15.46 4.76 -1.59
CA SER A 276 15.80 3.99 -2.80
C SER A 276 16.10 2.50 -2.52
N PHE A 277 15.31 1.87 -1.65
CA PHE A 277 15.47 0.45 -1.32
C PHE A 277 14.17 -0.22 -0.89
N GLU A 278 14.21 -1.55 -0.91
CA GLU A 278 13.07 -2.40 -0.57
C GLU A 278 12.88 -2.46 0.94
N MET A 279 11.64 -2.25 1.38
CA MET A 279 11.30 -2.27 2.79
C MET A 279 9.83 -2.67 3.03
N ILE A 280 9.55 -3.11 4.25
CA ILE A 280 8.20 -3.33 4.75
C ILE A 280 8.03 -2.45 5.99
N ILE A 281 7.11 -1.49 5.90
CA ILE A 281 6.65 -0.72 7.07
C ILE A 281 5.42 -1.43 7.60
N THR A 282 5.45 -1.81 8.88
CA THR A 282 4.30 -2.43 9.55
C THR A 282 3.88 -1.60 10.74
N HIS A 283 2.62 -1.21 10.76
CA HIS A 283 1.92 -0.68 11.93
C HIS A 283 0.96 -1.74 12.43
N ALA A 284 0.97 -2.01 13.73
CA ALA A 284 0.05 -2.92 14.37
C ALA A 284 -0.66 -2.19 15.49
N PHE A 285 -1.99 -2.16 15.46
CA PHE A 285 -2.83 -1.40 16.37
C PHE A 285 -3.94 -2.27 16.96
N TYR A 286 -3.95 -2.37 18.28
CA TYR A 286 -4.93 -3.16 19.04
C TYR A 286 -5.77 -2.25 19.88
N PHE A 287 -7.08 -2.24 19.68
CA PHE A 287 -7.95 -1.41 20.49
C PHE A 287 -7.87 -1.84 21.96
N SER A 288 -7.75 -0.85 22.82
CA SER A 288 -7.83 -1.00 24.27
C SER A 288 -9.27 -0.78 24.70
N ASN A 289 -9.67 -1.42 25.79
CA ASN A 289 -10.96 -1.10 26.40
C ASN A 289 -10.97 0.38 26.82
N ARG A 290 -12.01 1.11 26.37
CA ARG A 290 -12.20 2.54 26.62
C ARG A 290 -12.15 2.89 28.11
N SER A 291 -12.84 2.14 28.97
CA SER A 291 -12.86 2.43 30.41
C SER A 291 -11.48 2.19 31.04
N ALA A 292 -10.82 1.10 30.68
CA ALA A 292 -9.48 0.78 31.16
C ALA A 292 -8.44 1.84 30.73
N ALA A 293 -8.55 2.37 29.50
CA ALA A 293 -7.69 3.44 29.02
C ALA A 293 -7.89 4.75 29.81
N ILE A 294 -9.14 5.14 30.07
CA ILE A 294 -9.47 6.33 30.88
C ILE A 294 -8.93 6.17 32.30
N THR A 295 -9.15 5.02 32.95
CA THR A 295 -8.65 4.76 34.30
C THR A 295 -7.12 4.81 34.36
N SER A 296 -6.42 4.26 33.36
CA SER A 296 -4.96 4.35 33.29
C SER A 296 -4.46 5.79 33.16
N MET A 297 -5.12 6.62 32.36
CA MET A 297 -4.79 8.04 32.21
C MET A 297 -5.07 8.83 33.49
N GLN A 298 -6.19 8.58 34.18
CA GLN A 298 -6.49 9.18 35.49
C GLN A 298 -5.41 8.84 36.53
N LEU A 299 -4.98 7.57 36.58
CA LEU A 299 -3.90 7.14 37.47
C LEU A 299 -2.58 7.85 37.13
N GLN A 300 -2.25 7.97 35.83
CA GLN A 300 -1.06 8.67 35.39
C GLN A 300 -1.11 10.17 35.74
N GLN A 301 -2.26 10.82 35.54
CA GLN A 301 -2.48 12.22 35.89
C GLN A 301 -2.33 12.46 37.41
N ASN A 302 -2.91 11.58 38.23
CA ASN A 302 -2.80 11.65 39.68
C ASN A 302 -1.34 11.50 40.13
N ARG A 303 -0.58 10.59 39.52
CA ARG A 303 0.87 10.43 39.80
C ARG A 303 1.66 11.70 39.49
N MET A 304 1.40 12.36 38.35
CA MET A 304 2.06 13.62 38.00
C MET A 304 1.74 14.74 39.00
N ARG A 305 0.46 14.87 39.39
CA ARG A 305 0.01 15.86 40.38
C ARG A 305 0.66 15.62 41.75
N SER A 306 0.70 14.37 42.21
CA SER A 306 1.30 13.99 43.49
C SER A 306 2.82 14.18 43.52
N ALA A 307 3.51 14.01 42.38
CA ALA A 307 4.95 14.21 42.28
C ALA A 307 5.39 15.69 42.32
N LYS A 308 4.45 16.66 42.40
CA LYS A 308 4.69 18.10 42.19
C LYS A 308 5.47 18.37 40.90
N ASP A 309 5.20 17.57 39.87
CA ASP A 309 5.88 17.68 38.60
C ASP A 309 5.50 19.00 37.91
N LYS A 310 6.47 19.73 37.35
CA LYS A 310 6.23 21.01 36.66
C LYS A 310 5.59 20.83 35.28
N ALA A 311 5.16 19.62 34.92
CA ALA A 311 4.56 19.24 33.65
C ALA A 311 3.06 19.63 33.54
N ILE A 312 2.74 20.92 33.69
CA ILE A 312 1.37 21.44 33.60
C ILE A 312 0.73 21.10 32.26
N SER A 313 1.44 21.29 31.15
CA SER A 313 0.95 21.02 29.79
C SER A 313 0.62 19.55 29.54
N GLN A 314 1.41 18.61 30.06
CA GLN A 314 1.12 17.17 29.93
C GLN A 314 -0.14 16.77 30.71
N THR A 315 -0.34 17.39 31.89
CA THR A 315 -1.53 17.16 32.70
C THR A 315 -2.79 17.65 31.98
N GLU A 316 -2.71 18.80 31.31
CA GLU A 316 -3.79 19.37 30.50
C GLU A 316 -4.10 18.52 29.26
N GLN A 317 -3.07 18.07 28.54
CA GLN A 317 -3.23 17.14 27.41
C GLN A 317 -3.90 15.82 27.82
N LEU A 318 -3.59 15.30 29.01
CA LEU A 318 -4.29 14.13 29.54
C LEU A 318 -5.77 14.42 29.82
N THR A 319 -6.11 15.60 30.35
CA THR A 319 -7.51 16.00 30.55
C THR A 319 -8.25 16.03 29.22
N ILE A 320 -7.71 16.74 28.21
CA ILE A 320 -8.31 16.83 26.88
C ILE A 320 -8.48 15.44 26.26
N ALA A 321 -7.46 14.58 26.35
CA ALA A 321 -7.51 13.23 25.84
C ALA A 321 -8.59 12.38 26.53
N MET A 322 -8.78 12.53 27.85
CA MET A 322 -9.86 11.87 28.59
C MET A 322 -11.24 12.38 28.17
N ASP A 323 -11.40 13.69 27.96
CA ASP A 323 -12.66 14.28 27.50
C ASP A 323 -13.02 13.80 26.10
N MET A 324 -12.07 13.83 25.16
CA MET A 324 -12.25 13.26 23.81
C MET A 324 -12.55 11.75 23.86
N ALA A 325 -11.93 11.04 24.81
CA ALA A 325 -12.23 9.64 25.04
C ALA A 325 -13.67 9.47 25.53
N GLN A 326 -14.19 10.35 26.38
CA GLN A 326 -15.55 10.30 26.94
C GLN A 326 -16.63 10.80 25.97
N SER A 327 -16.32 11.75 25.10
CA SER A 327 -17.20 12.18 24.00
C SER A 327 -17.24 11.15 22.86
N GLY A 328 -16.24 10.26 22.80
CA GLY A 328 -16.13 9.26 21.74
C GLY A 328 -15.60 9.86 20.45
N GLU A 329 -14.72 10.86 20.53
CA GLU A 329 -13.99 11.43 19.40
C GLU A 329 -12.78 10.59 19.01
N ILE A 330 -12.18 9.89 19.98
CA ILE A 330 -11.01 9.03 19.80
C ILE A 330 -11.22 7.66 20.42
N ALA A 331 -10.50 6.66 19.89
CA ALA A 331 -10.30 5.39 20.55
C ALA A 331 -8.82 5.20 20.90
N PHE A 332 -8.54 4.44 21.95
CA PHE A 332 -7.17 4.12 22.37
C PHE A 332 -6.80 2.71 21.94
N GLY A 333 -5.51 2.51 21.71
CA GLY A 333 -4.97 1.21 21.41
C GLY A 333 -3.48 1.12 21.61
N ARG A 334 -2.98 -0.11 21.69
CA ARG A 334 -1.56 -0.40 21.72
C ARG A 334 -1.04 -0.43 20.29
N HIS A 335 -0.13 0.47 19.99
CA HIS A 335 0.53 0.60 18.69
C HIS A 335 1.97 0.10 18.74
N HIS A 336 2.38 -0.56 17.68
CA HIS A 336 3.77 -0.89 17.40
C HIS A 336 4.06 -0.62 15.92
N MET A 337 5.20 0.00 15.65
CA MET A 337 5.70 0.22 14.30
C MET A 337 7.08 -0.40 14.13
N SER A 338 7.27 -1.08 13.00
CA SER A 338 8.57 -1.58 12.56
C SER A 338 8.79 -1.27 11.08
N VAL A 339 10.03 -0.93 10.73
CA VAL A 339 10.50 -0.78 9.35
C VAL A 339 11.55 -1.85 9.12
N PHE A 340 11.21 -2.85 8.31
CA PHE A 340 12.15 -3.89 7.88
C PHE A 340 12.75 -3.53 6.54
N VAL A 341 14.08 -3.45 6.47
CA VAL A 341 14.83 -3.17 5.24
C VAL A 341 15.51 -4.45 4.77
N TYR A 342 15.58 -4.66 3.45
CA TYR A 342 16.22 -5.83 2.86
C TYR A 342 17.24 -5.44 1.78
N LYS A 343 18.43 -6.05 1.83
CA LYS A 343 19.54 -5.83 0.87
C LYS A 343 20.25 -7.15 0.54
N ASP A 344 21.01 -7.17 -0.54
CA ASP A 344 21.76 -8.36 -0.98
C ASP A 344 23.08 -8.55 -0.20
N ASN A 345 23.59 -7.51 0.48
CA ASN A 345 24.76 -7.60 1.35
C ASN A 345 24.57 -6.83 2.68
N PRO A 346 25.33 -7.18 3.74
CA PRO A 346 25.19 -6.55 5.06
C PRO A 346 25.63 -5.08 5.13
N GLU A 347 26.59 -4.66 4.30
CA GLU A 347 27.14 -3.29 4.32
C GLU A 347 26.09 -2.29 3.82
N ASP A 348 25.46 -2.58 2.68
CA ASP A 348 24.34 -1.82 2.13
C ASP A 348 23.12 -1.82 3.06
N LEU A 349 22.92 -2.91 3.80
CA LEU A 349 21.84 -3.00 4.80
C LEU A 349 22.07 -1.99 5.91
N ASP A 350 23.30 -1.88 6.41
CA ASP A 350 23.63 -0.96 7.48
C ASP A 350 23.49 0.50 7.05
N MET A 351 23.90 0.84 5.83
CA MET A 351 23.65 2.17 5.25
C MET A 351 22.16 2.47 5.14
N ALA A 352 21.36 1.56 4.56
CA ALA A 352 19.92 1.75 4.39
C ALA A 352 19.16 1.84 5.73
N LEU A 353 19.55 1.06 6.74
CA LEU A 353 18.99 1.18 8.09
C LEU A 353 19.32 2.53 8.73
N SER A 354 20.48 3.12 8.40
CA SER A 354 20.91 4.41 8.91
C SER A 354 20.14 5.57 8.27
N GLU A 355 19.78 5.44 6.98
CA GLU A 355 18.84 6.35 6.31
C GLU A 355 17.45 6.30 6.97
N VAL A 356 16.87 5.10 7.17
CA VAL A 356 15.59 4.95 7.88
C VAL A 356 15.66 5.55 9.28
N TYR A 357 16.75 5.31 10.01
CA TYR A 357 16.94 5.87 11.34
C TYR A 357 16.93 7.41 11.31
N SER A 358 17.65 8.01 10.36
CA SER A 358 17.72 9.46 10.18
C SER A 358 16.36 10.06 9.84
N GLU A 359 15.60 9.44 8.93
CA GLU A 359 14.26 9.92 8.57
C GLU A 359 13.28 9.91 9.75
N LEU A 360 13.37 8.90 10.64
CA LEU A 360 12.55 8.87 11.85
C LEU A 360 12.98 9.96 12.84
N VAL A 361 14.28 10.21 13.01
CA VAL A 361 14.79 11.30 13.87
C VAL A 361 14.33 12.67 13.35
N ASN A 362 14.32 12.88 12.04
CA ASN A 362 13.89 14.14 11.41
C ASN A 362 12.44 14.52 11.75
N VAL A 363 11.61 13.54 12.11
CA VAL A 363 10.22 13.76 12.55
C VAL A 363 10.01 13.56 14.05
N ASN A 364 11.09 13.72 14.82
CA ASN A 364 11.12 13.66 16.29
C ASN A 364 10.67 12.31 16.87
N ILE A 365 10.75 11.22 16.10
CA ILE A 365 10.67 9.86 16.63
C ILE A 365 12.04 9.51 17.18
N THR A 366 12.10 8.84 18.35
CA THR A 366 13.34 8.19 18.81
C THR A 366 13.33 6.75 18.30
N PRO A 367 14.05 6.42 17.22
CA PRO A 367 14.12 5.05 16.71
C PRO A 367 15.04 4.14 17.55
N ALA A 368 14.83 2.83 17.42
CA ALA A 368 15.72 1.79 17.91
C ALA A 368 16.02 0.79 16.79
N ARG A 369 17.31 0.65 16.44
CA ARG A 369 17.79 -0.43 15.57
C ARG A 369 17.76 -1.74 16.33
N GLU A 370 17.02 -2.71 15.80
CA GLU A 370 16.76 -3.96 16.50
C GLU A 370 17.97 -4.89 16.51
N SER A 371 18.15 -5.55 17.65
CA SER A 371 19.18 -6.56 17.86
C SER A 371 18.59 -7.74 18.62
N PHE A 372 18.44 -7.61 19.94
CA PHE A 372 17.86 -8.64 20.80
C PHE A 372 16.42 -9.01 20.41
N THR A 373 15.60 -8.02 20.05
CA THR A 373 14.19 -8.20 19.69
C THR A 373 13.98 -8.42 18.19
N LEU A 374 15.05 -8.53 17.38
CA LEU A 374 14.95 -8.63 15.92
C LEU A 374 14.04 -9.78 15.46
N GLN A 375 14.17 -10.96 16.09
CA GLN A 375 13.31 -12.10 15.78
C GLN A 375 11.85 -11.82 16.13
N GLY A 376 11.59 -11.21 17.29
CA GLY A 376 10.24 -10.81 17.70
C GLY A 376 9.65 -9.82 16.71
N SER A 377 10.37 -8.75 16.39
CA SER A 377 9.93 -7.71 15.45
C SER A 377 9.66 -8.28 14.05
N PHE A 378 10.43 -9.28 13.59
CA PHE A 378 10.21 -9.91 12.30
C PHE A 378 8.87 -10.66 12.25
N TRP A 379 8.60 -11.48 13.27
CA TRP A 379 7.35 -12.24 13.35
C TRP A 379 6.15 -11.38 13.75
N ALA A 380 6.36 -10.27 14.47
CA ALA A 380 5.33 -9.29 14.81
C ALA A 380 4.75 -8.57 13.59
N GLN A 381 5.46 -8.59 12.44
CA GLN A 381 4.91 -8.08 11.19
C GLN A 381 3.65 -8.85 10.74
N LEU A 382 3.53 -10.13 11.10
CA LEU A 382 2.38 -10.93 10.70
C LEU A 382 1.13 -10.54 11.49
N PRO A 383 0.00 -10.24 10.83
CA PRO A 383 -1.27 -10.08 11.52
C PRO A 383 -1.56 -11.29 12.43
N THR A 384 -2.01 -11.02 13.65
CA THR A 384 -2.27 -11.98 14.76
C THR A 384 -1.07 -12.37 15.63
N ASN A 385 0.15 -11.93 15.31
CA ASN A 385 1.36 -12.24 16.08
C ASN A 385 1.63 -11.24 17.22
N TYR A 386 0.61 -10.90 18.00
CA TYR A 386 0.67 -9.87 19.05
C TYR A 386 1.73 -10.18 20.12
N SER A 387 1.91 -11.46 20.45
CA SER A 387 2.84 -11.92 21.49
C SER A 387 4.31 -11.63 21.17
N PHE A 388 4.63 -11.33 19.90
CA PHE A 388 5.99 -11.04 19.46
C PHE A 388 6.35 -9.55 19.53
N ILE A 389 5.38 -8.68 19.81
CA ILE A 389 5.60 -7.24 19.90
C ILE A 389 6.34 -6.90 21.18
N ALA A 390 7.57 -6.41 21.03
CA ALA A 390 8.45 -6.09 22.15
C ALA A 390 8.16 -4.72 22.78
N ARG A 391 7.82 -3.71 21.96
CA ARG A 391 7.62 -2.31 22.41
C ARG A 391 6.26 -1.75 21.96
N PRO A 392 5.15 -2.20 22.56
CA PRO A 392 3.85 -1.59 22.33
C PRO A 392 3.69 -0.32 23.18
N SER A 393 3.19 0.75 22.58
CA SER A 393 2.84 1.99 23.28
C SER A 393 1.37 2.31 23.12
N VAL A 394 0.72 2.86 24.14
CA VAL A 394 -0.68 3.28 24.05
C VAL A 394 -0.76 4.62 23.35
N ILE A 395 -1.46 4.66 22.21
CA ILE A 395 -1.76 5.89 21.47
C ILE A 395 -3.26 5.93 21.14
N ASN A 396 -3.74 7.10 20.72
CA ASN A 396 -5.11 7.24 20.24
C ASN A 396 -5.20 7.11 18.71
N THR A 397 -6.42 7.00 18.19
CA THR A 397 -6.68 6.88 16.74
C THR A 397 -6.24 8.10 15.95
N LEU A 398 -6.27 9.32 16.51
CA LEU A 398 -5.74 10.51 15.83
C LEU A 398 -4.24 10.40 15.59
N ASN A 399 -3.49 9.92 16.58
CA ASN A 399 -2.06 9.67 16.46
C ASN A 399 -1.75 8.52 15.48
N LEU A 400 -2.57 7.47 15.49
CA LEU A 400 -2.46 6.39 14.51
C LEU A 400 -2.61 6.92 13.07
N VAL A 401 -3.58 7.79 12.82
CA VAL A 401 -3.78 8.37 11.48
C VAL A 401 -2.59 9.24 11.08
N GLY A 402 -2.03 10.04 11.99
CA GLY A 402 -0.82 10.82 11.70
C GLY A 402 0.36 9.93 11.29
N LEU A 403 0.53 8.78 11.94
CA LEU A 403 1.56 7.80 11.60
C LEU A 403 1.21 6.95 10.37
N CYS A 404 -0.06 6.81 10.01
CA CYS A 404 -0.53 5.93 8.94
C CYS A 404 -1.64 6.61 8.13
N THR A 405 -1.26 7.62 7.33
CA THR A 405 -2.17 8.42 6.50
C THR A 405 -2.63 7.72 5.23
N LEU A 406 -2.05 6.57 4.89
CA LEU A 406 -2.34 5.82 3.66
C LEU A 406 -2.01 6.63 2.38
N HIS A 407 -1.02 7.51 2.48
CA HIS A 407 -0.46 8.25 1.35
C HIS A 407 0.32 7.32 0.41
N ASN A 408 0.28 7.62 -0.88
CA ASN A 408 1.09 6.94 -1.88
C ASN A 408 1.37 7.85 -3.08
N TYR A 409 2.34 7.46 -3.90
CA TYR A 409 2.63 8.14 -5.16
C TYR A 409 1.80 7.56 -6.30
N PRO A 410 1.38 8.40 -7.27
CA PRO A 410 0.64 7.92 -8.41
C PRO A 410 1.51 6.96 -9.23
N TYR A 411 1.05 5.71 -9.34
CA TYR A 411 1.74 4.67 -10.11
C TYR A 411 1.17 4.53 -11.53
N GLY A 412 -0.12 4.84 -11.73
CA GLY A 412 -0.79 4.64 -13.01
C GLY A 412 -1.06 3.16 -13.31
N LYS A 413 -1.28 2.84 -14.59
CA LYS A 413 -1.59 1.48 -15.06
C LYS A 413 -0.75 1.12 -16.28
N ILE A 414 -0.03 0.00 -16.18
CA ILE A 414 0.83 -0.50 -17.27
C ILE A 414 -0.01 -1.12 -18.40
N GLU A 415 -1.06 -1.86 -18.06
CA GLU A 415 -1.91 -2.62 -18.99
C GLU A 415 -3.39 -2.44 -18.65
N ASN A 416 -4.27 -2.92 -19.54
CA ASN A 416 -5.73 -2.84 -19.41
C ASN A 416 -6.24 -1.39 -19.29
N ASN A 417 -5.60 -0.47 -20.02
CA ASN A 417 -6.09 0.87 -20.28
C ASN A 417 -7.01 0.85 -21.52
N HIS A 418 -7.67 1.96 -21.82
CA HIS A 418 -8.56 2.07 -22.99
C HIS A 418 -7.86 1.70 -24.30
N TRP A 419 -6.61 2.15 -24.47
CA TRP A 419 -5.76 1.79 -25.61
C TRP A 419 -4.88 0.55 -25.37
N GLY A 420 -5.10 -0.21 -24.30
CA GLY A 420 -4.29 -1.36 -23.92
C GLY A 420 -3.12 -0.99 -23.00
N PRO A 421 -1.86 -1.03 -23.45
CA PRO A 421 -0.70 -0.68 -22.63
C PRO A 421 -0.62 0.83 -22.33
N ALA A 422 0.19 1.21 -21.34
CA ALA A 422 0.48 2.60 -21.00
C ALA A 422 1.07 3.35 -22.19
N VAL A 423 0.82 4.65 -22.31
CA VAL A 423 1.39 5.49 -23.38
C VAL A 423 2.90 5.60 -23.22
N THR A 424 3.37 5.94 -22.02
CA THR A 424 4.79 6.09 -21.69
C THR A 424 4.98 6.02 -20.18
N THR A 425 6.23 5.86 -19.74
CA THR A 425 6.61 5.97 -18.33
C THR A 425 7.14 7.37 -18.06
N LEU A 426 6.67 7.99 -16.97
CA LEU A 426 7.19 9.26 -16.44
C LEU A 426 7.79 9.02 -15.05
N ASP A 427 8.73 9.87 -14.65
CA ASP A 427 9.30 9.84 -13.30
C ASP A 427 8.46 10.69 -12.34
N THR A 428 8.10 10.15 -11.18
CA THR A 428 7.64 10.98 -10.06
C THR A 428 8.83 11.59 -9.31
N THR A 429 8.56 12.62 -8.52
CA THR A 429 9.49 13.23 -7.53
C THR A 429 10.09 12.19 -6.57
N SER A 430 9.36 11.12 -6.28
CA SER A 430 9.77 10.03 -5.37
C SER A 430 10.54 8.88 -6.03
N GLY A 431 10.85 8.99 -7.33
CA GLY A 431 11.50 7.92 -8.10
C GLY A 431 10.59 6.71 -8.36
N THR A 432 9.29 6.85 -8.11
CA THR A 432 8.26 5.87 -8.49
C THR A 432 7.99 6.03 -9.99
N PRO A 433 7.86 4.94 -10.77
CA PRO A 433 7.51 5.06 -12.17
C PRO A 433 6.00 5.35 -12.28
N PHE A 434 5.65 6.38 -13.03
CA PHE A 434 4.26 6.73 -13.34
C PHE A 434 3.93 6.30 -14.77
N TYR A 435 3.09 5.28 -14.90
CA TYR A 435 2.65 4.77 -16.19
C TYR A 435 1.49 5.62 -16.72
N PHE A 436 1.83 6.61 -17.56
CA PHE A 436 0.93 7.63 -18.05
C PHE A 436 -0.04 7.09 -19.11
N ASN A 437 -1.30 7.53 -19.00
CA ASN A 437 -2.37 7.25 -19.94
C ASN A 437 -3.27 8.49 -20.05
N PHE A 438 -3.77 8.79 -21.24
CA PHE A 438 -4.73 9.88 -21.44
C PHE A 438 -6.10 9.60 -20.83
N HIS A 439 -6.48 8.32 -20.74
CA HIS A 439 -7.84 7.91 -20.44
C HIS A 439 -8.07 7.64 -18.95
N VAL A 440 -9.14 8.21 -18.42
CA VAL A 440 -9.78 7.72 -17.20
C VAL A 440 -11.01 6.94 -17.64
N ARG A 441 -10.94 5.60 -17.54
CA ARG A 441 -11.90 4.68 -18.16
C ARG A 441 -11.88 4.84 -19.68
N ASP A 442 -12.92 5.42 -20.26
CA ASP A 442 -13.15 5.64 -21.68
C ASP A 442 -12.96 7.11 -22.10
N VAL A 443 -12.79 8.04 -21.16
CA VAL A 443 -12.67 9.48 -21.44
C VAL A 443 -11.21 9.92 -21.44
N GLY A 444 -10.73 10.46 -22.56
CA GLY A 444 -9.32 10.78 -22.85
C GLY A 444 -8.88 12.24 -22.71
N HIS A 445 -9.54 13.06 -21.88
CA HIS A 445 -9.18 14.48 -21.74
C HIS A 445 -7.92 14.67 -20.87
N THR A 446 -6.97 15.46 -21.37
CA THR A 446 -5.74 15.82 -20.65
C THR A 446 -5.49 17.32 -20.76
N MET A 447 -5.22 17.97 -19.63
CA MET A 447 -4.91 19.40 -19.56
C MET A 447 -3.46 19.58 -19.08
N ILE A 448 -2.68 20.38 -19.82
CA ILE A 448 -1.28 20.71 -19.47
C ILE A 448 -1.20 22.20 -19.18
N ILE A 449 -0.94 22.55 -17.92
CA ILE A 449 -0.85 23.94 -17.44
C ILE A 449 0.60 24.25 -17.07
N GLY A 450 1.03 25.48 -17.31
CA GLY A 450 2.35 25.96 -16.92
C GLY A 450 2.67 27.32 -17.55
N PRO A 451 3.65 28.07 -17.03
CA PRO A 451 4.06 29.34 -17.61
C PRO A 451 4.74 29.17 -18.99
N THR A 452 4.89 30.26 -19.73
CA THR A 452 5.67 30.26 -20.98
C THR A 452 7.12 29.84 -20.70
N GLY A 453 7.69 29.00 -21.56
CA GLY A 453 9.04 28.46 -21.38
C GLY A 453 9.14 27.22 -20.46
N ALA A 454 8.07 26.80 -19.79
CA ALA A 454 8.09 25.61 -18.91
C ALA A 454 8.14 24.25 -19.65
N GLY A 455 8.18 24.26 -20.99
CA GLY A 455 8.25 23.03 -21.78
C GLY A 455 6.89 22.37 -22.09
N LYS A 456 5.75 23.09 -21.98
CA LYS A 456 4.41 22.55 -22.30
C LYS A 456 4.33 21.92 -23.69
N THR A 457 4.79 22.63 -24.72
CA THR A 457 4.81 22.15 -26.12
C THR A 457 5.70 20.93 -26.29
N VAL A 458 6.82 20.87 -25.56
CA VAL A 458 7.73 19.72 -25.55
C VAL A 458 7.04 18.49 -24.96
N LEU A 459 6.38 18.64 -23.81
CA LEU A 459 5.63 17.55 -23.18
C LEU A 459 4.48 17.08 -24.08
N LEU A 460 3.70 18.00 -24.64
CA LEU A 460 2.61 17.66 -25.55
C LEU A 460 3.11 16.90 -26.78
N GLY A 461 4.16 17.41 -27.45
CA GLY A 461 4.76 16.75 -28.60
C GLY A 461 5.35 15.38 -28.27
N PHE A 462 5.98 15.23 -27.10
CA PHE A 462 6.45 13.94 -26.60
C PHE A 462 5.29 12.95 -26.42
N LEU A 463 4.19 13.37 -25.79
CA LEU A 463 3.03 12.52 -25.57
C LEU A 463 2.34 12.12 -26.89
N CYS A 464 2.25 13.04 -27.87
CA CYS A 464 1.76 12.74 -29.21
C CYS A 464 2.67 11.75 -29.96
N ALA A 465 3.99 11.92 -29.89
CA ALA A 465 4.93 10.98 -30.51
C ALA A 465 4.82 9.58 -29.88
N GLN A 466 4.71 9.50 -28.55
CA GLN A 466 4.53 8.23 -27.83
C GLN A 466 3.18 7.58 -28.10
N SER A 467 2.14 8.34 -28.44
CA SER A 467 0.82 7.78 -28.77
C SER A 467 0.77 7.13 -30.15
N LEU A 468 1.71 7.40 -31.05
CA LEU A 468 1.74 6.83 -32.40
C LEU A 468 1.80 5.30 -32.43
N LYS A 469 2.25 4.66 -31.35
CA LYS A 469 2.21 3.21 -31.23
C LYS A 469 0.80 2.61 -31.22
N PHE A 470 -0.22 3.43 -30.97
CA PHE A 470 -1.62 3.04 -31.03
C PHE A 470 -2.27 3.40 -32.38
N ASN A 471 -1.49 3.95 -33.31
CA ASN A 471 -1.96 4.45 -34.61
C ASN A 471 -3.21 5.37 -34.52
N PRO A 472 -3.20 6.43 -33.68
CA PRO A 472 -4.31 7.37 -33.58
C PRO A 472 -4.31 8.38 -34.73
N ASP A 473 -5.49 8.90 -35.06
CA ASP A 473 -5.60 10.13 -35.87
C ASP A 473 -5.28 11.35 -34.99
N LEU A 474 -4.26 12.12 -35.39
CA LEU A 474 -3.78 13.28 -34.64
C LEU A 474 -4.06 14.58 -35.39
N PHE A 475 -4.92 15.40 -34.80
CA PHE A 475 -5.14 16.79 -35.20
C PHE A 475 -4.43 17.72 -34.22
N PHE A 476 -3.53 18.57 -34.72
CA PHE A 476 -2.71 19.45 -33.90
C PHE A 476 -2.93 20.91 -34.27
N PHE A 477 -3.55 21.67 -33.38
CA PHE A 477 -3.71 23.12 -33.53
C PHE A 477 -2.50 23.83 -32.94
N ASP A 478 -1.59 24.24 -33.81
CA ASP A 478 -0.35 24.91 -33.43
C ASP A 478 -0.47 26.43 -33.56
N LYS A 479 0.15 27.14 -32.62
CA LYS A 479 0.24 28.60 -32.65
C LYS A 479 1.72 29.00 -32.82
N ASP A 480 1.98 29.96 -33.69
CA ASP A 480 3.31 30.51 -33.95
C ASP A 480 4.35 29.47 -34.43
N ARG A 481 3.88 28.37 -35.04
CA ARG A 481 4.71 27.27 -35.58
C ARG A 481 5.58 26.58 -34.52
N GLY A 482 5.18 26.60 -33.26
CA GLY A 482 5.95 26.02 -32.15
C GLY A 482 6.10 24.49 -32.22
N ALA A 483 5.23 23.79 -32.94
CA ALA A 483 5.20 22.34 -33.08
C ALA A 483 5.50 21.86 -34.51
N GLU A 484 5.68 22.75 -35.50
CA GLU A 484 5.86 22.39 -36.92
C GLU A 484 6.94 21.32 -37.14
N ILE A 485 8.11 21.48 -36.53
CA ILE A 485 9.23 20.54 -36.68
C ILE A 485 8.85 19.16 -36.15
N MET A 486 8.17 19.10 -35.00
CA MET A 486 7.72 17.86 -34.39
C MET A 486 6.66 17.17 -35.26
N ILE A 487 5.67 17.93 -35.76
CA ILE A 487 4.61 17.43 -36.65
C ILE A 487 5.22 16.79 -37.90
N ARG A 488 6.18 17.46 -38.54
CA ARG A 488 6.88 16.91 -39.72
C ARG A 488 7.72 15.67 -39.36
N ALA A 489 8.40 15.67 -38.22
CA ALA A 489 9.21 14.53 -37.78
C ALA A 489 8.37 13.27 -37.54
N ILE A 490 7.15 13.42 -37.00
CA ILE A 490 6.21 12.30 -36.83
C ILE A 490 5.48 11.90 -38.12
N GLY A 491 5.81 12.53 -39.26
CA GLY A 491 5.21 12.23 -40.57
C GLY A 491 3.89 12.94 -40.84
N GLY A 492 3.52 13.93 -40.01
CA GLY A 492 2.33 14.74 -40.20
C GLY A 492 2.51 15.85 -41.24
N THR A 493 1.37 16.37 -41.71
CA THR A 493 1.33 17.54 -42.61
C THR A 493 1.01 18.79 -41.79
N HIS A 494 1.86 19.82 -41.88
CA HIS A 494 1.62 21.10 -41.24
C HIS A 494 1.11 22.13 -42.25
N THR A 495 -0.13 22.59 -42.07
CA THR A 495 -0.77 23.60 -42.92
C THR A 495 -0.89 24.92 -42.16
N MET A 496 -0.36 25.99 -42.73
CA MET A 496 -0.44 27.32 -42.12
C MET A 496 -1.76 28.00 -42.51
N LEU A 497 -2.47 28.52 -41.50
CA LEU A 497 -3.63 29.36 -41.71
C LEU A 497 -3.17 30.82 -41.82
N ASP A 498 -2.98 31.28 -43.06
CA ASP A 498 -2.64 32.67 -43.38
C ASP A 498 -3.86 33.36 -44.04
N PRO A 499 -4.45 34.40 -43.41
CA PRO A 499 -5.56 35.16 -43.98
C PRO A 499 -5.29 35.72 -45.38
N SER A 500 -4.02 35.95 -45.73
CA SER A 500 -3.61 36.48 -47.03
C SER A 500 -3.39 35.41 -48.11
N GLY A 501 -3.42 34.12 -47.74
CA GLY A 501 -3.11 32.99 -48.61
C GLY A 501 -4.32 32.12 -49.00
N LYS A 502 -4.12 31.22 -49.98
CA LYS A 502 -5.11 30.18 -50.32
C LYS A 502 -5.03 29.05 -49.28
N MET A 503 -5.92 29.06 -48.30
CA MET A 503 -5.90 28.10 -47.19
C MET A 503 -6.58 26.75 -47.49
N GLY A 504 -7.49 26.67 -48.46
CA GLY A 504 -8.22 25.42 -48.77
C GLY A 504 -9.30 25.03 -47.76
N PHE A 505 -9.43 25.75 -46.64
CA PHE A 505 -10.48 25.59 -45.63
C PHE A 505 -11.75 26.37 -46.01
N ASN A 506 -12.45 25.95 -47.06
CA ASN A 506 -13.78 26.46 -47.36
C ASN A 506 -14.84 25.38 -47.07
N PRO A 507 -15.56 25.47 -45.93
CA PRO A 507 -16.67 24.55 -45.61
C PRO A 507 -17.70 24.43 -46.74
N LEU A 508 -17.94 25.49 -47.51
CA LEU A 508 -18.90 25.49 -48.62
C LEU A 508 -18.48 24.62 -49.82
N LYS A 509 -17.27 24.05 -49.79
CA LYS A 509 -16.78 23.08 -50.78
C LYS A 509 -17.01 21.62 -50.37
N LEU A 510 -17.60 21.37 -49.21
CA LEU A 510 -18.01 20.02 -48.81
C LEU A 510 -19.04 19.47 -49.80
N ASP A 511 -19.04 18.16 -49.98
CA ASP A 511 -20.00 17.47 -50.85
C ASP A 511 -21.43 17.69 -50.36
N ASP A 512 -22.37 17.70 -51.30
CA ASP A 512 -23.78 17.97 -51.00
C ASP A 512 -24.46 16.75 -50.34
N THR A 513 -24.27 16.61 -49.02
CA THR A 513 -24.89 15.57 -48.19
C THR A 513 -25.76 16.19 -47.10
N SER A 514 -26.74 15.44 -46.58
CA SER A 514 -27.62 15.92 -45.50
C SER A 514 -26.82 16.36 -44.27
N GLU A 515 -25.80 15.59 -43.89
CA GLU A 515 -24.90 15.88 -42.75
C GLU A 515 -24.10 17.17 -42.97
N ASN A 516 -23.55 17.38 -44.17
CA ASN A 516 -22.80 18.60 -44.49
C ASN A 516 -23.71 19.83 -44.54
N ARG A 517 -24.94 19.70 -45.03
CA ARG A 517 -25.92 20.81 -45.03
C ARG A 517 -26.27 21.24 -43.61
N GLU A 518 -26.50 20.29 -42.70
CA GLU A 518 -26.77 20.56 -41.29
C GLU A 518 -25.60 21.28 -40.62
N PHE A 519 -24.37 20.75 -40.79
CA PHE A 519 -23.16 21.42 -40.33
C PHE A 519 -23.00 22.83 -40.90
N LEU A 520 -23.25 23.03 -42.20
CA LEU A 520 -23.15 24.34 -42.84
C LEU A 520 -24.20 25.33 -42.30
N LEU A 521 -25.42 24.88 -42.03
CA LEU A 521 -26.46 25.70 -41.41
C LEU A 521 -26.07 26.10 -39.98
N GLU A 522 -25.58 25.17 -39.16
CA GLU A 522 -25.09 25.46 -37.82
C GLU A 522 -23.93 26.45 -37.84
N TRP A 523 -22.94 26.20 -38.71
CA TRP A 523 -21.76 27.07 -38.88
C TRP A 523 -22.14 28.48 -39.33
N LEU A 524 -23.01 28.61 -40.34
CA LEU A 524 -23.52 29.91 -40.81
C LEU A 524 -24.35 30.63 -39.73
N SER A 525 -25.13 29.88 -38.95
CA SER A 525 -25.90 30.44 -37.84
C SER A 525 -24.99 30.99 -36.75
N ALA A 526 -23.93 30.25 -36.39
CA ALA A 526 -22.94 30.67 -35.39
C ALA A 526 -22.09 31.88 -35.84
N LEU A 527 -21.94 32.11 -37.15
CA LEU A 527 -21.27 33.30 -37.68
C LEU A 527 -22.18 34.54 -37.71
N CYS A 528 -23.50 34.33 -37.82
CA CYS A 528 -24.50 35.40 -37.85
C CYS A 528 -24.99 35.81 -36.45
N SER A 529 -24.74 34.98 -35.43
CA SER A 529 -24.96 35.28 -34.01
C SER A 529 -23.78 36.02 -33.41
#